data_AF-A0A924NPE8-F1
#
_entry.id   AF-A0A924NPE8-F1
#
_cell.length_a   1.000
_cell.length_b   1.000
_cell.length_c   1.000
_cell.angle_alpha   90.00
_cell.angle_beta   90.00
_cell.angle_gamma   90.00
#
_symmetry.space_group_name_H-M   'P 1'
#
loop_
_entity.id
_entity.type
_entity.pdbx_description
1 polymer ?
#
loop_
_entity_poly.entity_id
_entity_poly.type
_entity_poly.pdbx_seq_one_letter_code
_entity_poly.pdbx_strand_id
1 'polypeptide(L)' 'ADWSQAEPAAFAATQIARATGDRARDIPDALRQQVVDRLTAARAPSGWIAMVREATTLDAADTKRVFGESLPVGLKLMD' A
#
# COMPACT_ATOMS: atom_id res chain seq x y z
N ALA A 1 9.31 3.82 -13.14
CA ALA A 1 10.24 3.06 -12.29
C ALA A 1 9.76 1.63 -12.24
N ASP A 2 10.67 0.67 -12.32
CA ASP A 2 10.32 -0.75 -12.20
C ASP A 2 10.12 -1.10 -10.72
N TRP A 3 8.87 -1.27 -10.31
CA TRP A 3 8.51 -1.55 -8.91
C TRP A 3 8.89 -2.97 -8.49
N SER A 4 9.14 -3.88 -9.45
CA SER A 4 9.65 -5.22 -9.15
C SER A 4 11.09 -5.21 -8.61
N GLN A 5 11.85 -4.14 -8.93
CA GLN A 5 13.24 -3.95 -8.50
C GLN A 5 13.37 -2.92 -7.36
N ALA A 6 12.27 -2.31 -6.94
CA ALA A 6 12.26 -1.20 -5.98
C ALA A 6 11.07 -1.31 -5.02
N GLU A 7 11.14 -2.26 -4.10
CA GLU A 7 10.14 -2.46 -3.05
C GLU A 7 9.80 -1.18 -2.26
N PRO A 8 10.75 -0.29 -1.88
CA PRO A 8 10.41 0.97 -1.21
C PRO A 8 9.53 1.89 -2.06
N ALA A 9 9.66 1.85 -3.39
CA ALA A 9 8.84 2.64 -4.29
C ALA A 9 7.42 2.07 -4.40
N ALA A 10 7.29 0.74 -4.44
CA ALA A 10 5.99 0.07 -4.37
C ALA A 10 5.27 0.38 -3.05
N PHE A 11 5.99 0.31 -1.92
CA PHE A 11 5.47 0.65 -0.61
C PHE A 11 5.01 2.12 -0.53
N ALA A 12 5.85 3.06 -0.96
CA ALA A 12 5.48 4.48 -0.96
C ALA A 12 4.24 4.76 -1.81
N ALA A 13 4.14 4.11 -2.98
CA ALA A 13 2.97 4.23 -3.84
C ALA A 13 1.70 3.69 -3.16
N THR A 14 1.79 2.54 -2.49
CA THR A 14 0.70 1.99 -1.67
C THR A 14 0.25 2.97 -0.59
N GLN A 15 1.19 3.58 0.15
CA GLN A 15 0.86 4.49 1.24
C GLN A 15 0.18 5.78 0.76
N ILE A 16 0.59 6.30 -0.40
CA ILE A 16 -0.03 7.47 -1.03
C ILE A 16 -1.42 7.14 -1.60
N ALA A 17 -1.58 5.95 -2.18
CA ALA A 17 -2.78 5.56 -2.91
C ALA A 17 -3.84 4.82 -2.08
N ARG A 18 -3.55 4.51 -0.81
CA ARG A 18 -4.48 3.76 0.04
C ARG A 18 -5.86 4.44 0.10
N ALA A 19 -6.91 3.64 -0.02
CA ALA A 19 -8.26 4.16 0.13
C ALA A 19 -8.51 4.59 1.58
N THR A 20 -9.14 5.74 1.75
CA THR A 20 -9.44 6.33 3.07
C THR A 20 -10.92 6.27 3.42
N GLY A 21 -11.78 5.95 2.45
CA GLY A 21 -13.24 5.97 2.60
C GLY A 21 -13.84 7.37 2.46
N ASP A 22 -13.00 8.42 2.37
CA ASP A 22 -13.41 9.78 2.06
C ASP A 22 -13.05 10.11 0.59
N ARG A 23 -14.08 10.20 -0.25
CA ARG A 23 -13.92 10.45 -1.70
C ARG A 23 -13.19 11.77 -2.00
N ALA A 24 -13.24 12.76 -1.12
CA ALA A 24 -12.55 14.03 -1.33
C ALA A 24 -11.03 13.93 -1.10
N ARG A 25 -10.58 12.92 -0.35
CA ARG A 25 -9.15 12.67 -0.05
C ARG A 25 -8.57 11.55 -0.90
N ASP A 26 -9.44 10.69 -1.41
CA ASP A 26 -9.07 9.57 -2.24
C ASP A 26 -8.63 10.02 -3.65
N ILE A 27 -7.63 9.32 -4.18
CA ILE A 27 -7.20 9.51 -5.57
C ILE A 27 -8.29 9.06 -6.56
N PRO A 28 -8.33 9.61 -7.78
CA PRO A 28 -9.27 9.18 -8.80
C PRO A 28 -9.16 7.68 -9.11
N ASP A 29 -10.30 7.02 -9.34
CA ASP A 29 -10.38 5.57 -9.54
C ASP A 29 -9.51 5.07 -10.70
N ALA A 30 -9.39 5.84 -11.78
CA ALA A 30 -8.51 5.51 -12.90
C ALA A 30 -7.03 5.48 -12.49
N LEU A 31 -6.60 6.36 -11.59
CA LEU A 31 -5.23 6.36 -11.05
C LEU A 31 -5.05 5.23 -10.04
N ARG A 32 -6.06 4.97 -9.22
CA ARG A 32 -6.08 3.82 -8.29
C ARG A 32 -5.88 2.50 -9.02
N GLN A 33 -6.59 2.30 -10.13
CA GLN A 33 -6.46 1.08 -10.93
C GLN A 33 -5.05 0.93 -11.50
N GLN A 34 -4.43 2.02 -11.98
CA GLN A 34 -3.04 1.98 -12.44
C GLN A 34 -2.04 1.60 -11.34
N VAL A 35 -2.24 2.09 -10.12
CA VAL A 35 -1.39 1.72 -8.97
C VAL A 35 -1.55 0.24 -8.65
N VAL A 36 -2.79 -0.25 -8.62
CA VAL A 36 -3.10 -1.67 -8.40
C VAL A 36 -2.44 -2.55 -9.46
N ASP A 37 -2.57 -2.22 -10.74
CA ASP A 37 -1.99 -3.00 -11.83
C ASP A 37 -0.47 -3.07 -11.72
N ARG A 38 0.18 -1.96 -11.34
CA ARG A 38 1.62 -1.91 -11.12
C ARG A 38 2.05 -2.73 -9.90
N LEU A 39 1.31 -2.69 -8.80
CA LEU A 39 1.57 -3.52 -7.62
C LEU A 39 1.42 -5.01 -7.94
N THR A 40 0.37 -5.38 -8.69
CA THR A 40 0.15 -6.75 -9.15
C THR A 40 1.29 -7.22 -10.07
N ALA A 41 1.70 -6.40 -11.04
CA ALA A 41 2.81 -6.71 -11.93
C ALA A 41 4.14 -6.88 -11.18
N ALA A 42 4.35 -6.09 -10.12
CA ALA A 42 5.51 -6.18 -9.24
C ALA A 42 5.44 -7.34 -8.23
N ARG A 43 4.34 -8.12 -8.21
CA ARG A 43 4.07 -9.19 -7.23
C ARG A 43 4.15 -8.68 -5.78
N ALA A 44 3.68 -7.45 -5.54
CA ALA A 44 3.65 -6.86 -4.21
C ALA A 44 2.74 -7.67 -3.25
N PRO A 45 2.97 -7.57 -1.93
CA PRO A 45 2.13 -8.23 -0.94
C PRO A 45 0.64 -7.96 -1.15
N SER A 46 -0.20 -9.00 -0.99
CA SER A 46 -1.65 -8.89 -1.21
C SER A 46 -2.31 -7.85 -0.30
N GLY A 47 -1.80 -7.67 0.92
CA GLY A 47 -2.25 -6.63 1.84
C GLY A 47 -2.04 -5.21 1.29
N TRP A 48 -0.97 -4.96 0.53
CA TRP A 48 -0.71 -3.65 -0.07
C TRP A 48 -1.69 -3.35 -1.20
N ILE A 49 -2.02 -4.36 -2.01
CA ILE A 49 -3.03 -4.24 -3.06
C ILE A 49 -4.41 -4.00 -2.44
N ALA A 50 -4.74 -4.71 -1.36
CA ALA A 50 -5.99 -4.53 -0.62
C ALA A 50 -6.14 -3.10 -0.07
N MET A 51 -5.10 -2.55 0.56
CA MET A 51 -5.10 -1.17 1.08
C MET A 51 -5.39 -0.11 -0.01
N VAL A 52 -4.97 -0.33 -1.25
CA VAL A 52 -5.24 0.59 -2.37
C VAL A 52 -6.65 0.40 -2.94
N ARG A 53 -7.14 -0.84 -2.99
CA ARG A 53 -8.47 -1.17 -3.54
C ARG A 53 -9.61 -0.74 -2.63
N GLU A 54 -9.46 -0.96 -1.33
CA GLU A 54 -10.56 -0.83 -0.37
C GLU A 54 -10.10 -0.03 0.83
N ALA A 55 -11.00 0.79 1.38
CA ALA A 55 -10.75 1.52 2.60
C ALA A 55 -10.71 0.53 3.76
N THR A 56 -9.55 -0.07 3.99
CA THR A 56 -9.35 -1.00 5.09
C THR A 56 -9.36 -0.17 6.37
N THR A 57 -10.38 -0.34 7.21
CA THR A 57 -10.23 -0.05 8.64
C THR A 57 -9.12 -0.97 9.12
N LEU A 58 -7.92 -0.42 9.28
CA LEU A 58 -6.78 -1.06 9.93
C LEU A 58 -7.22 -1.40 11.35
N ASP A 59 -7.97 -2.50 11.50
CA ASP A 59 -8.27 -3.03 12.81
C ASP A 59 -6.91 -3.38 13.41
N ALA A 60 -6.65 -2.90 14.63
CA ALA A 60 -5.30 -2.77 15.17
C ALA A 60 -4.47 -4.08 15.16
N ALA A 61 -5.11 -5.23 14.98
CA ALA A 61 -4.50 -6.54 14.79
C ALA A 61 -3.78 -6.72 13.43
N ASP A 62 -4.27 -6.11 12.34
CA ASP A 62 -3.66 -6.25 11.01
C ASP A 62 -2.41 -5.38 10.84
N THR A 63 -2.22 -4.37 11.69
CA THR A 63 -1.01 -3.54 11.71
C THR A 63 0.25 -4.34 12.07
N LYS A 64 0.17 -5.52 12.69
CA LYS A 64 1.33 -6.40 12.87
C LYS A 64 1.51 -7.40 11.72
N ARG A 65 0.43 -7.74 11.01
CA ARG A 65 0.43 -8.76 9.96
C ARG A 65 0.75 -8.19 8.58
N VAL A 66 0.31 -6.97 8.29
CA VAL A 66 0.66 -6.23 7.05
C VAL A 66 2.13 -5.80 7.06
N PHE A 67 2.73 -5.63 8.24
CA PHE A 67 4.13 -5.21 8.43
C PHE A 67 5.08 -6.37 8.76
N GLY A 68 4.58 -7.60 8.82
CA GLY A 68 5.34 -8.80 9.11
C GLY A 68 6.10 -9.33 7.89
N GLU A 69 7.20 -8.67 7.53
CA GLU A 69 8.49 -9.22 7.03
C GLU A 69 9.40 -8.10 6.49
N SER A 70 9.68 -7.11 7.35
CA SER A 70 10.61 -5.97 7.18
C SER A 70 9.96 -4.66 6.72
N LEU A 71 9.89 -3.70 7.63
CA LEU A 71 9.80 -2.28 7.28
C LEU A 71 11.01 -1.92 6.40
N PRO A 72 10.85 -1.08 5.36
CA PRO A 72 11.98 -0.53 4.62
C PRO A 72 13.00 0.07 5.59
N VAL A 73 14.29 -0.16 5.31
CA VAL A 73 15.39 0.37 6.14
C VAL A 73 15.19 1.87 6.39
N GLY A 74 14.99 2.24 7.66
CA GLY A 74 14.76 3.63 8.08
C GLY A 74 13.39 3.92 8.70
N LEU A 75 12.42 2.99 8.65
CA LEU A 75 11.14 3.14 9.37
C LEU A 75 11.14 2.30 10.65
N LYS A 76 10.96 2.96 11.80
CA LYS A 76 10.72 2.32 13.10
C LYS A 76 9.33 2.71 13.59
N LEU A 77 8.56 1.73 14.06
CA LEU A 77 7.38 2.00 14.88
C LEU A 77 7.87 2.56 16.21
N MET A 78 7.43 3.76 16.57
CA MET A 78 7.59 4.27 17.94
C MET A 78 6.32 3.92 18.72
N ASP A 79 6.52 3.37 19.92
CA ASP A 79 5.46 3.03 20.87
C ASP A 79 4.68 4.26 21.35
#